data_AF-A0A4Y9JJ27-F1
#
_entry.id   AF-A0A4Y9JJ27-F1
#
_cell.length_a   1.000
_cell.length_b   1.000
_cell.length_c   1.000
_cell.angle_alpha   90.00
_cell.angle_beta   90.00
_cell.angle_gamma   90.00
#
_symmetry.space_group_name_H-M   'P 1'
#
loop_
_entity.id
_entity.type
_entity.pdbx_description
1 polymer ?
#
loop_
_entity_poly.entity_id
_entity_poly.type
_entity_poly.pdbx_seq_one_letter_code
_entity_poly.pdbx_strand_id
1 'polypeptide(L)'
;MLSCFDKFPIVYIDETGIDTYLYRKQGRSPRGEKVYDKIRGRRFERTSVVAGLVAHKIIAPMIYKESMTSAFLPNGLITSSYPLCQSHILL
;
A
#
# COMPACT_ATOMS: atom_id res chain seq x y z
N MET A 1 -0.72 -12.11 27.40
CA MET A 1 -1.03 -12.73 26.09
C MET A 1 0.07 -12.47 25.05
N LEU A 2 0.85 -11.39 25.14
CA LEU A 2 1.97 -11.09 24.22
C LEU A 2 3.35 -11.62 24.68
N SER A 3 3.52 -11.99 25.94
CA SER A 3 4.79 -12.42 26.56
C SER A 3 5.37 -13.75 26.04
N CYS A 4 4.70 -14.39 25.08
CA CYS A 4 5.16 -15.65 24.48
C CYS A 4 6.02 -15.40 23.22
N PHE A 5 6.05 -14.16 22.73
CA PHE A 5 6.68 -13.78 21.46
C PHE A 5 7.99 -13.00 21.63
N ASP A 6 8.53 -12.91 22.85
CA ASP A 6 9.74 -12.15 23.16
C ASP A 6 10.98 -12.56 22.31
N LYS A 7 10.93 -13.76 21.71
CA LYS A 7 11.99 -14.32 20.86
C LYS A 7 11.77 -14.10 19.36
N PHE A 8 10.63 -13.57 18.94
CA PHE A 8 10.30 -13.37 17.53
C PHE A 8 10.13 -11.88 17.22
N PRO A 9 10.71 -11.39 16.12
CA PRO A 9 10.51 -10.02 15.69
C PRO A 9 9.04 -9.78 15.32
N ILE A 10 8.46 -8.73 15.90
CA ILE A 10 7.08 -8.32 15.62
C ILE A 10 7.06 -7.62 14.26
N VAL A 11 6.20 -8.13 13.37
CA VAL A 11 5.92 -7.53 12.06
C VAL A 11 4.49 -7.00 12.07
N TYR A 12 4.32 -5.69 11.84
CA TYR A 12 3.00 -5.09 11.65
C TYR A 12 2.69 -5.10 10.15
N ILE A 13 1.55 -5.65 9.76
CA ILE A 13 1.11 -5.67 8.35
C ILE A 13 -0.18 -4.90 8.27
N ASP A 14 -0.27 -3.99 7.30
CA ASP A 14 -1.49 -3.23 7.05
C ASP A 14 -1.71 -3.03 5.54
N GLU A 15 -2.98 -2.86 5.18
CA GLU A 15 -3.43 -2.53 3.84
C GLU A 15 -4.00 -1.11 3.83
N THR A 16 -3.57 -0.29 2.88
CA THR A 16 -4.19 1.01 2.63
C THR A 16 -4.64 1.14 1.18
N GLY A 17 -5.88 1.59 0.98
CA GLY A 17 -6.44 1.90 -0.33
C GLY A 17 -6.34 3.39 -0.63
N ILE A 18 -5.69 3.74 -1.74
CA ILE A 18 -5.58 5.10 -2.26
C ILE A 18 -6.60 5.25 -3.39
N ASP A 19 -7.68 5.98 -3.13
CA ASP A 19 -8.70 6.29 -4.13
C ASP A 19 -8.29 7.55 -4.91
N THR A 20 -7.93 7.37 -6.17
CA THR A 20 -7.53 8.48 -7.04
C THR A 20 -8.71 8.90 -7.90
N TYR A 21 -9.14 10.16 -7.76
CA TYR A 21 -10.13 10.73 -8.66
C TYR A 21 -9.51 10.93 -10.04
N LEU A 22 -10.14 10.37 -11.07
CA LEU A 22 -9.67 10.49 -12.45
C LEU A 22 -10.01 11.86 -13.08
N TYR A 23 -10.72 12.74 -12.38
CA TYR A 23 -10.96 14.10 -12.85
C TYR A 23 -9.80 15.04 -12.51
N ARG A 24 -9.49 15.96 -13.42
CA ARG A 24 -8.58 17.06 -13.14
C ARG A 24 -9.31 18.14 -12.37
N LYS A 25 -8.80 18.50 -11.19
CA LYS A 25 -9.36 19.60 -10.39
C LYS A 25 -9.16 20.97 -11.04
N GLN A 26 -8.15 21.13 -11.89
CA GLN A 26 -7.75 22.39 -12.49
C GLN A 26 -7.35 22.17 -13.96
N GLY A 27 -7.67 23.14 -14.82
CA GLY A 27 -7.26 23.18 -16.22
C GLY A 27 -6.57 24.51 -16.55
N ARG A 28 -5.64 24.50 -17.50
CA ARG A 28 -4.91 25.71 -17.92
C ARG A 28 -5.55 26.29 -19.19
N SER A 29 -5.78 27.60 -19.20
CA SER A 29 -6.32 28.35 -20.34
C SER A 29 -5.79 29.79 -20.31
N PRO A 30 -5.76 30.49 -21.46
CA PRO A 30 -5.46 31.91 -21.53
C PRO A 30 -6.30 32.75 -20.56
N ARG A 31 -5.77 33.91 -20.17
CA ARG A 31 -6.45 34.81 -19.23
C ARG A 31 -7.76 35.31 -19.85
N GLY A 32 -8.87 35.03 -19.18
CA GLY A 32 -10.22 35.42 -19.63
C GLY A 32 -11.01 34.30 -20.30
N GLU A 33 -10.38 33.15 -20.57
CA GLU A 33 -11.04 32.00 -21.15
C GLU A 33 -11.41 30.96 -20.07
N LYS A 34 -12.65 30.46 -20.13
CA LYS A 34 -13.12 29.40 -19.23
C LYS A 34 -12.74 28.03 -19.80
N VAL A 35 -12.17 27.18 -18.97
CA VAL A 35 -12.01 25.75 -19.29
C VAL A 35 -13.30 25.02 -18.95
N TYR A 36 -13.88 24.33 -19.93
CA TYR A 36 -15.01 23.44 -19.73
C TYR A 36 -14.53 21.99 -19.86
N ASP A 37 -14.99 21.13 -18.96
CA ASP A 37 -14.75 19.69 -19.04
C ASP A 37 -16.04 18.92 -18.72
N LYS A 38 -16.19 17.73 -19.28
CA LYS A 38 -17.35 16.85 -19.05
C LYS A 38 -17.12 15.99 -17.81
N ILE A 39 -17.52 16.48 -16.64
CA ILE A 39 -17.50 15.72 -15.39
C ILE A 39 -18.80 14.90 -15.26
N ARG A 40 -19.02 13.95 -16.18
CA ARG A 40 -20.14 13.00 -16.06
C ARG A 40 -19.65 11.67 -15.49
N GLY A 41 -20.24 11.25 -14.38
CA GLY A 41 -19.94 10.00 -13.68
C GLY A 41 -18.83 10.11 -12.64
N ARG A 42 -18.87 9.23 -11.63
CA ARG A 42 -17.79 9.04 -10.66
C ARG A 42 -16.73 8.14 -11.28
N ARG A 43 -15.60 8.71 -11.67
CA ARG A 43 -14.44 7.97 -12.18
C ARG A 43 -13.37 7.92 -11.10
N PHE A 44 -13.22 6.76 -10.49
CA PHE A 44 -12.20 6.48 -9.48
C PHE A 44 -11.32 5.35 -9.96
N GLU A 45 -10.02 5.49 -9.74
CA GLU A 45 -9.09 4.38 -9.80
C GLU A 45 -8.58 4.13 -8.39
N ARG A 46 -8.86 2.94 -7.85
CA ARG A 46 -8.36 2.50 -6.55
C ARG A 46 -7.01 1.85 -6.75
N THR A 47 -6.02 2.31 -6.00
CA THR A 47 -4.71 1.69 -5.91
C THR A 47 -4.50 1.28 -4.46
N SER A 48 -4.47 -0.01 -4.19
CA SER A 48 -4.22 -0.56 -2.86
C SER A 48 -2.73 -0.83 -2.69
N VAL A 49 -2.24 -0.61 -1.47
CA VAL A 49 -0.86 -0.87 -1.06
C VAL A 49 -0.89 -1.71 0.20
N VAL A 50 -0.13 -2.79 0.22
CA VAL A 50 0.13 -3.59 1.43
C VAL A 50 1.61 -3.50 1.75
N ALA A 51 1.94 -3.26 3.01
CA ALA A 51 3.32 -3.23 3.47
C ALA A 51 3.45 -3.79 4.88
N GLY A 52 4.63 -4.34 5.19
CA GLY A 52 5.02 -4.70 6.55
C GLY A 52 5.86 -3.60 7.20
N LEU A 53 5.81 -3.48 8.51
CA LEU A 53 6.69 -2.63 9.33
C LEU A 53 7.40 -3.51 10.36
N VAL A 54 8.73 -3.48 10.33
CA VAL A 54 9.60 -4.19 11.27
C VAL A 54 10.66 -3.23 11.79
N ALA A 55 10.75 -3.05 13.11
CA ALA A 55 11.77 -2.19 13.74
C ALA A 55 11.90 -0.81 13.07
N HIS A 56 10.76 -0.15 12.78
CA HIS A 56 10.66 1.15 12.10
C HIS A 56 11.06 1.17 10.61
N LYS A 57 11.25 0.02 9.97
CA LYS A 57 11.53 -0.10 8.53
C LYS A 57 10.35 -0.72 7.80
N ILE A 58 9.95 -0.08 6.69
CA ILE A 58 8.93 -0.61 5.78
C ILE A 58 9.56 -1.74 4.95
N ILE A 59 8.87 -2.86 4.87
CA ILE A 59 9.29 -4.03 4.13
C ILE A 59 8.24 -4.41 3.09
N ALA A 60 8.73 -4.84 1.93
CA ALA A 60 7.96 -5.46 0.87
C ALA A 60 6.65 -4.76 0.46
N PRO A 61 6.67 -3.44 0.19
CA PRO A 61 5.47 -2.77 -0.29
C PRO A 61 5.02 -3.40 -1.61
N MET A 62 3.77 -3.86 -1.67
CA MET A 62 3.14 -4.35 -2.88
C MET A 62 1.97 -3.44 -3.25
N ILE A 63 1.92 -3.04 -4.52
CA ILE A 63 0.87 -2.20 -5.09
C ILE A 63 -0.01 -3.06 -6.00
N TYR A 64 -1.34 -2.98 -5.84
CA TYR A 64 -2.31 -3.68 -6.68
C TYR A 64 -3.57 -2.84 -6.88
N LYS A 65 -4.31 -3.09 -7.95
CA LYS A 65 -5.51 -2.31 -8.32
C LYS A 65 -6.83 -2.96 -7.92
N GLU A 66 -6.81 -4.26 -7.65
CA GLU A 66 -8.01 -5.02 -7.30
C GLU A 66 -8.24 -5.07 -5.79
N SER A 67 -9.32 -5.72 -5.37
CA SER A 67 -9.60 -5.98 -3.96
C SER A 67 -8.66 -7.05 -3.42
N MET A 68 -8.25 -6.87 -2.16
CA MET A 68 -7.47 -7.86 -1.45
C MET A 68 -8.27 -9.17 -1.34
N THR A 69 -7.77 -10.22 -1.98
CA THR A 69 -8.31 -11.58 -1.91
C THR A 69 -7.30 -12.45 -1.15
N SER A 70 -7.74 -13.54 -0.52
CA SER A 70 -6.83 -14.48 0.16
C SER A 70 -5.68 -15.00 -0.72
N ALA A 71 -5.89 -15.05 -2.05
CA ALA A 71 -4.86 -15.38 -3.04
C ALA A 71 -3.83 -14.26 -3.30
N PHE A 72 -4.21 -13.00 -3.02
CA PHE A 72 -3.38 -11.81 -3.22
C PHE A 72 -2.46 -11.52 -2.03
N LEU A 73 -2.64 -12.19 -0.87
CA LEU A 73 -1.67 -12.16 0.22
C LEU A 73 -0.41 -12.85 -0.32
N PRO A 74 0.61 -12.10 -0.76
CA PRO A 74 1.68 -12.69 -1.51
C PRO A 74 2.47 -13.52 -0.54
N ASN A 75 2.71 -14.78 -0.91
CA ASN A 75 3.80 -15.56 -0.35
C ASN A 75 5.10 -14.73 -0.32
N GLY A 76 5.26 -13.77 -1.25
CA GLY A 76 6.31 -12.73 -1.32
C GLY A 76 6.44 -11.78 -0.12
N LEU A 77 5.35 -11.35 0.54
CA LEU A 77 5.42 -10.53 1.78
C LEU A 77 6.03 -11.34 2.92
N ILE A 78 5.66 -12.61 2.98
CA ILE A 78 6.18 -13.55 3.98
C ILE A 78 7.64 -13.90 3.63
N THR A 79 7.97 -14.19 2.36
CA THR A 79 9.35 -14.54 1.93
C THR A 79 10.36 -13.40 2.06
N SER A 80 9.95 -12.16 1.83
CA SER A 80 10.82 -10.99 2.00
C SER A 80 10.98 -10.54 3.46
N SER A 81 10.03 -10.90 4.34
CA SER A 81 10.17 -10.71 5.80
C SER A 81 11.04 -11.80 6.45
N TYR A 82 11.09 -13.02 5.90
CA TYR A 82 11.93 -14.12 6.40
C TYR A 82 13.43 -13.77 6.64
N PRO A 83 14.17 -13.11 5.72
CA PRO A 83 15.58 -12.77 5.96
C PRO A 83 15.76 -11.69 7.04
N LEU A 84 14.78 -10.79 7.23
CA LEU A 84 14.82 -9.78 8.30
C LEU A 84 14.50 -10.40 9.66
N CYS A 85 13.60 -11.39 9.70
CA CYS A 85 13.32 -12.18 10.89
C CYS A 85 14.50 -13.08 11.31
N GLN A 86 15.35 -13.51 10.37
CA GLN A 86 16.55 -14.29 10.66
C GLN A 86 17.75 -13.47 11.14
N SER A 87 17.72 -12.14 11.08
CA SER A 87 18.86 -11.31 11.53
C SER A 87 19.15 -11.36 13.04
N HIS A 88 18.29 -12.04 13.83
CA HIS A 88 18.53 -12.42 15.23
C HIS A 88 18.98 -13.88 15.42
N ILE A 89 19.33 -14.59 14.34
CA ILE A 89 20.04 -15.87 14.36
C ILE A 89 21.33 -15.67 13.54
N LEU A 90 22.31 -15.00 14.12
CA LEU A 90 23.69 -14.95 13.63
C LEU A 90 24.63 -15.15 14.83
N LEU A 91 25.22 -16.35 14.87
CA LEU A 91 26.23 -16.93 15.78
C LEU A 91 25.82 -17.23 17.24
#